data_AF-A0A3D6DI13-F1
#
_entry.id   AF-A0A3D6DI13-F1
#
_cell.length_a   1.000
_cell.length_b   1.000
_cell.length_c   1.000
_cell.angle_alpha   90.00
_cell.angle_beta   90.00
_cell.angle_gamma   90.00
#
_symmetry.space_group_name_H-M   'P 1'
#
loop_
_entity.id
_entity.type
_entity.pdbx_description
1 polymer ?
#
loop_
_entity_poly.entity_id
_entity_poly.type
_entity_poly.pdbx_seq_one_letter_code
_entity_poly.pdbx_strand_id
1 'polypeptide(L)' 'MSRRYPLIFNPSARSQRGRRTLRFLMTHAQLFVLYASRSAEDAKELASKLAADGEPIVVAAGGDGTLN' A
#
# COMPACT_ATOMS: atom_id res chain seq x y z
N MET A 1 -10.52 -15.01 -12.89
CA MET A 1 -10.76 -14.13 -11.72
C MET A 1 -9.82 -12.95 -11.81
N SER A 2 -10.30 -11.73 -11.63
CA SER A 2 -9.46 -10.53 -11.55
C SER A 2 -8.61 -10.59 -10.28
N ARG A 3 -7.28 -10.69 -10.44
CA ARG A 3 -6.33 -10.74 -9.32
C ARG A 3 -6.34 -9.40 -8.59
N ARG A 4 -6.41 -9.44 -7.26
CA ARG A 4 -6.22 -8.26 -6.40
C ARG A 4 -4.81 -8.26 -5.86
N TYR A 5 -4.19 -7.10 -5.81
CA TYR A 5 -2.84 -6.91 -5.28
C TYR A 5 -2.89 -6.32 -3.88
N PRO A 6 -2.12 -6.85 -2.93
CA PRO A 6 -1.89 -6.16 -1.66
C PRO A 6 -1.32 -4.77 -1.92
N LEU A 7 -1.92 -3.75 -1.30
CA LEU A 7 -1.45 -2.37 -1.38
C LEU A 7 -1.23 -1.82 0.03
N ILE A 8 0.01 -1.53 0.35
CA ILE A 8 0.42 -0.91 1.61
C ILE A 8 0.40 0.61 1.45
N PHE A 9 -0.24 1.30 2.39
CA PHE A 9 -0.26 2.77 2.42
C PHE A 9 -0.22 3.27 3.86
N ASN A 10 0.35 4.46 4.09
CA ASN A 10 0.33 5.11 5.40
C ASN A 10 -0.73 6.23 5.41
N PRO A 11 -1.87 6.08 6.13
CA PRO A 11 -2.91 7.11 6.19
C PRO A 11 -2.42 8.43 6.81
N SER A 12 -1.42 8.36 7.69
CA SER A 12 -0.86 9.49 8.43
C SER A 12 0.22 10.23 7.64
N ALA A 13 0.67 9.69 6.50
CA ALA A 13 1.67 10.34 5.66
C ALA A 13 1.09 11.63 5.05
N ARG A 14 1.48 12.78 5.60
CA ARG A 14 1.00 14.12 5.22
C ARG A 14 1.57 14.62 3.88
N SER A 15 1.51 13.83 2.82
CA SER A 15 1.88 14.33 1.50
C SER A 15 0.73 15.13 0.88
N GLN A 16 1.04 16.25 0.20
CA GLN A 16 0.10 16.98 -0.67
C GLN A 16 -0.60 16.05 -1.70
N ARG A 17 0.00 14.90 -2.00
CA ARG A 17 -0.51 13.89 -2.93
C ARG A 17 -1.55 12.95 -2.31
N GLY A 18 -1.75 12.96 -0.99
CA GLY A 18 -2.66 12.04 -0.28
C GLY A 18 -4.10 12.04 -0.83
N ARG A 19 -4.64 13.20 -1.22
CA ARG A 19 -5.96 13.29 -1.88
C ARG A 19 -5.99 12.64 -3.27
N ARG A 20 -4.91 12.70 -4.04
CA ARG A 20 -4.82 12.08 -5.37
C ARG A 20 -4.62 10.57 -5.25
N THR A 21 -3.83 10.12 -4.28
CA THR A 21 -3.65 8.71 -3.94
C THR A 21 -4.96 8.08 -3.49
N LEU A 22 -5.67 8.69 -2.54
CA LEU A 22 -7.00 8.23 -2.10
C LEU A 22 -7.97 8.10 -3.27
N ARG A 23 -8.02 9.10 -4.15
CA ARG A 23 -8.89 9.07 -5.33
C ARG A 23 -8.51 7.93 -6.27
N PHE A 24 -7.21 7.73 -6.54
CA PHE A 24 -6.73 6.62 -7.36
C PHE A 24 -7.12 5.26 -6.76
N LEU A 25 -6.94 5.08 -5.44
CA LEU A 25 -7.32 3.86 -4.73
C LEU A 25 -8.82 3.59 -4.83
N MET A 26 -9.66 4.63 -4.67
CA MET A 26 -11.11 4.49 -4.79
C MET A 26 -11.54 4.14 -6.22
N THR A 27 -10.94 4.77 -7.25
CA THR A 27 -11.22 4.46 -8.66
C THR A 27 -10.85 3.02 -9.03
N HIS A 28 -9.82 2.46 -8.39
CA HIS A 28 -9.30 1.13 -8.70
C HIS A 28 -9.53 0.12 -7.57
N ALA A 29 -10.53 0.34 -6.72
CA ALA A 29 -10.73 -0.43 -5.48
C ALA A 29 -10.87 -1.95 -5.72
N GLN A 30 -11.34 -2.36 -6.90
CA GLN A 30 -11.47 -3.78 -7.26
C GLN A 30 -10.13 -4.47 -7.54
N LEU A 31 -9.04 -3.71 -7.73
CA LEU A 31 -7.70 -4.23 -8.02
C LEU A 31 -6.86 -4.46 -6.76
N PHE A 32 -7.30 -3.98 -5.59
CA PHE A 32 -6.45 -3.94 -4.40
C PHE A 32 -7.09 -4.56 -3.17
N VAL A 33 -6.23 -5.11 -2.31
CA VAL A 33 -6.52 -5.37 -0.89
C VAL A 33 -5.67 -4.38 -0.09
N LEU A 34 -6.32 -3.55 0.72
CA LEU A 34 -5.66 -2.41 1.37
C LEU A 34 -5.07 -2.81 2.73
N TYR A 35 -3.81 -2.47 2.94
CA TYR A 35 -3.08 -2.63 4.21
C TYR A 35 -2.58 -1.26 4.68
N ALA A 36 -3.06 -0.82 5.83
CA ALA A 36 -2.63 0.45 6.42
C ALA A 36 -1.39 0.24 7.30
N SER A 37 -0.32 1.01 7.08
CA SER A 37 0.84 1.07 7.97
C SER A 37 0.84 2.34 8.82
N ARG A 38 1.52 2.28 9.96
CA ARG A 38 1.67 3.38 10.92
C ARG A 38 3.05 4.04 10.85
N SER A 39 4.05 3.32 10.37
CA SER A 39 5.43 3.80 10.15
C SER A 39 6.06 3.14 8.92
N ALA A 40 7.31 3.48 8.63
CA ALA A 40 8.10 2.82 7.58
C ALA A 40 8.45 1.38 8.00
N GLU A 41 8.76 1.15 9.26
CA GLU A 41 9.06 -0.16 9.83
C GLU A 41 7.84 -1.08 9.76
N ASP A 42 6.66 -0.58 10.14
CA ASP A 42 5.38 -1.31 10.05
C ASP A 42 5.07 -1.68 8.58
N ALA A 43 5.40 -0.80 7.62
CA ALA A 43 5.27 -1.10 6.19
C ALA A 43 6.24 -2.22 5.73
N LYS A 44 7.48 -2.22 6.23
CA LYS A 44 8.48 -3.26 5.95
C LYS A 44 8.03 -4.61 6.51
N GLU A 45 7.53 -4.64 7.74
CA GLU A 45 6.98 -5.86 8.34
C GLU A 45 5.78 -6.42 7.56
N LEU A 46 4.87 -5.54 7.12
CA LEU A 46 3.74 -5.95 6.27
C LEU A 46 4.22 -6.55 4.95
N ALA A 47 5.18 -5.91 4.29
CA ALA A 47 5.74 -6.40 3.03
C ALA A 47 6.42 -7.78 3.20
N SER A 48 7.19 -7.97 4.27
CA SER A 48 7.82 -9.26 4.59
C SER A 48 6.79 -10.36 4.84
N LYS A 49 5.70 -10.07 5.56
CA LYS A 49 4.62 -11.03 5.80
C LYS A 49 3.93 -11.43 4.49
N LEU A 50 3.56 -10.46 3.67
CA LEU A 50 2.91 -10.71 2.38
C LEU A 50 3.80 -11.53 1.43
N ALA A 51 5.11 -11.26 1.42
CA ALA A 51 6.07 -12.05 0.66
C ALA A 51 6.17 -13.49 1.18
N ALA A 52 6.19 -13.68 2.51
CA ALA A 52 6.19 -15.00 3.13
C ALA A 52 4.89 -15.78 2.84
N ASP A 53 3.76 -15.09 2.73
CA ASP A 53 2.46 -15.65 2.34
C ASP A 53 2.36 -15.98 0.83
N GLY A 54 3.41 -15.69 0.06
CA GLY A 54 3.53 -16.03 -1.36
C GLY A 54 2.92 -15.00 -2.31
N GLU A 55 2.69 -13.77 -1.87
CA GLU A 55 2.22 -12.71 -2.75
C GLU A 55 3.35 -12.28 -3.72
N PRO A 56 3.17 -12.44 -5.04
CA PRO A 56 4.22 -12.18 -6.01
C PRO A 56 4.42 -10.69 -6.28
N ILE A 57 3.42 -9.85 -5.95
CA ILE A 57 3.44 -8.41 -6.17
C ILE A 57 2.79 -7.74 -4.96
N VAL A 58 3.54 -6.87 -4.29
CA VAL A 58 3.04 -5.98 -3.24
C VAL A 58 3.22 -4.54 -3.72
N VAL A 59 2.14 -3.75 -3.68
CA VAL A 59 2.15 -2.36 -4.11
C VAL A 59 2.34 -1.46 -2.89
N ALA A 60 3.22 -0.46 -3.00
CA ALA A 60 3.37 0.58 -1.97
C ALA A 60 2.83 1.91 -2.50
N ALA A 61 1.95 2.56 -1.72
CA ALA A 61 1.38 3.85 -2.04
C ALA A 61 1.68 4.87 -0.94
N GLY A 62 2.64 5.75 -1.19
CA GLY A 62 3.05 6.80 -0.27
C GLY A 62 4.07 7.75 -0.88
N GLY A 63 4.65 8.62 -0.04
CA GLY A 63 5.78 9.47 -0.43
C GLY A 63 7.11 8.70 -0.38
N ASP A 64 8.23 9.40 -0.51
CA ASP A 64 9.56 8.78 -0.52
C ASP A 64 9.84 7.91 0.72
N GLY A 65 9.33 8.31 1.89
CA GLY A 65 9.44 7.52 3.12
C GLY A 65 8.66 6.20 3.15
N THR A 66 7.78 5.94 2.18
CA THR A 66 7.06 4.67 2.02
C THR A 66 7.74 3.73 1.02
N LEU A 67 8.62 4.26 0.15
CA LEU A 67 9.33 3.48 -0.87
C LEU A 67 10.76 3.08 -0.46
N ASN A 68 11.29 3.62 0.66
CA ASN A 68 12.65 3.41 1.15
C ASN A 68 12.74 2.47 2.36
#